data_AF-A0A351DWB8-F1
#
_entry.id   AF-A0A351DWB8-F1
#
_cell.length_a   1.000
_cell.length_b   1.000
_cell.length_c   1.000
_cell.angle_alpha   90.00
_cell.angle_beta   90.00
_cell.angle_gamma   90.00
#
_symmetry.space_group_name_H-M   'P 1'
#
loop_
_entity.id
_entity.type
_entity.pdbx_description
1 polymer ?
#
loop_
_entity_poly.entity_id
_entity_poly.type
_entity_poly.pdbx_seq_one_letter_code
_entity_poly.pdbx_strand_id
1 'polypeptide(L)' 'MDKSTLEAAKRIDGSLGHECASSEEGTVFMSYWRDDEAVMAWARDPLHREAKEMGRSVFYAQYRTMVCTVDRHHLSD' A
#
# COMPACT_ATOMS: atom_id res chain seq x y z
N MET A 1 -7.45 2.73 -1.59
CA MET A 1 -6.97 2.72 -2.99
C MET A 1 -8.11 2.29 -3.88
N ASP A 2 -8.19 2.82 -5.10
CA ASP A 2 -9.17 2.35 -6.07
C ASP A 2 -8.74 1.00 -6.70
N LYS A 3 -9.63 0.40 -7.48
CA LYS A 3 -9.38 -0.91 -8.11
C LYS A 3 -8.18 -0.87 -9.07
N SER A 4 -8.03 0.18 -9.87
CA SER A 4 -6.93 0.34 -10.83
C SER A 4 -5.56 0.37 -10.17
N THR A 5 -5.44 1.10 -9.06
CA THR A 5 -4.21 1.20 -8.27
C THR A 5 -3.87 -0.15 -7.64
N LEU A 6 -4.86 -0.89 -7.13
CA LEU A 6 -4.63 -2.22 -6.57
C LEU A 6 -4.17 -3.22 -7.64
N GLU A 7 -4.76 -3.19 -8.83
CA GLU A 7 -4.31 -4.04 -9.94
C GLU A 7 -2.91 -3.64 -10.44
N ALA A 8 -2.52 -2.38 -10.33
CA ALA A 8 -1.16 -1.94 -10.63
C ALA A 8 -0.15 -2.50 -9.62
N ALA A 9 -0.45 -2.42 -8.33
CA ALA A 9 0.39 -2.99 -7.28
C ALA A 9 0.65 -4.48 -7.50
N LYS A 10 -0.40 -5.25 -7.86
CA LYS A 10 -0.29 -6.69 -8.14
C LYS A 10 0.63 -7.04 -9.32
N ARG A 11 0.86 -6.12 -10.25
CA ARG A 11 1.73 -6.35 -11.43
C ARG A 11 3.20 -6.12 -11.14
N ILE A 12 3.53 -5.47 -10.02
CA ILE A 12 4.91 -5.25 -9.61
C ILE A 12 5.50 -6.60 -9.15
N ASP A 13 6.63 -6.99 -9.74
CA ASP A 13 7.36 -8.17 -9.27
C ASP A 13 7.76 -7.96 -7.80
N GLY A 14 7.47 -8.96 -6.97
CA GLY A 14 7.64 -8.89 -5.52
C GLY A 14 6.41 -8.40 -4.74
N SER A 15 5.27 -8.13 -5.37
CA SER A 15 4.00 -7.93 -4.66
C SER A 15 3.54 -9.22 -3.96
N LEU A 16 3.29 -9.16 -2.65
CA LEU A 16 2.84 -10.30 -1.85
C LEU A 16 1.37 -10.19 -1.38
N GLY A 17 0.72 -9.04 -1.59
CA GLY A 17 -0.67 -8.82 -1.23
C GLY A 17 -0.89 -7.52 -0.46
N HIS A 18 -2.12 -7.32 0.00
CA HIS A 18 -2.48 -6.17 0.82
C HIS A 18 -3.65 -6.48 1.74
N GLU A 19 -3.74 -5.72 2.82
CA GLU A 19 -4.84 -5.73 3.78
C GLU A 19 -5.30 -4.30 4.00
N CYS A 20 -6.60 -4.14 4.26
CA CYS A 20 -7.21 -2.86 4.56
C CYS A 20 -8.20 -3.04 5.70
N ALA A 21 -8.07 -2.21 6.72
CA ALA A 21 -9.01 -2.13 7.81
C ALA A 21 -9.45 -0.68 8.00
N SER A 22 -10.76 -0.45 8.10
CA SER A 22 -11.35 0.87 8.31
C SER A 22 -12.28 0.84 9.50
N SER A 23 -12.23 1.88 10.31
CA SER A 23 -13.09 2.11 11.48
C SER A 23 -13.47 3.59 11.57
N GLU A 24 -14.27 3.95 12.56
CA GLU A 24 -14.58 5.36 12.85
C GLU A 24 -13.33 6.17 13.22
N GLU A 25 -12.30 5.54 13.78
CA GLU A 25 -11.04 6.19 14.16
C GLU A 25 -10.10 6.43 12.98
N GLY A 26 -10.31 5.71 11.86
CA GLY A 26 -9.51 5.86 10.65
C GLY A 26 -9.33 4.59 9.85
N THR A 27 -8.51 4.70 8.79
CA THR A 27 -8.20 3.61 7.87
C THR A 27 -6.72 3.29 7.88
N VAL A 28 -6.40 2.00 7.97
CA VAL A 28 -5.05 1.46 7.78
C VAL A 28 -5.05 0.63 6.51
N PHE A 29 -4.09 0.93 5.62
CA PHE A 29 -3.82 0.15 4.44
C PHE A 29 -2.39 -0.36 4.51
N MET A 30 -2.22 -1.68 4.41
CA MET A 30 -0.93 -2.35 4.47
C MET A 30 -0.73 -3.13 3.18
N SER A 31 0.43 -2.97 2.55
CA SER A 31 0.84 -3.73 1.36
C SER A 31 2.14 -4.46 1.66
N TYR A 32 2.21 -5.73 1.27
CA TYR A 32 3.32 -6.61 1.55
C TYR A 32 4.17 -6.79 0.30
N TRP A 33 5.49 -6.72 0.48
CA TRP A 33 6.48 -6.73 -0.60
C TRP A 33 7.62 -7.66 -0.23
N ARG A 34 8.19 -8.33 -1.24
CA ARG A 34 9.33 -9.26 -1.08
C ARG A 34 10.57 -8.57 -0.52
N ASP A 35 10.83 -7.35 -0.97
CA ASP A 35 12.04 -6.59 -0.70
C ASP A 35 11.83 -5.08 -0.94
N ASP A 36 12.82 -4.28 -0.52
CA ASP A 36 12.81 -2.82 -0.70
C ASP A 36 12.85 -2.40 -2.16
N GLU A 37 13.41 -3.22 -3.06
CA GLU A 37 13.43 -2.92 -4.50
C GLU A 37 12.00 -2.92 -5.06
N ALA A 38 11.18 -3.92 -4.70
CA ALA A 38 9.78 -3.99 -5.06
C ALA A 38 8.97 -2.81 -4.46
N VAL A 39 9.24 -2.45 -3.20
CA VAL A 39 8.63 -1.26 -2.56
C VAL A 39 8.97 0.01 -3.35
N MET A 40 10.23 0.16 -3.77
CA MET A 40 10.68 1.32 -4.55
C MET A 40 10.12 1.33 -5.97
N ALA A 41 9.97 0.17 -6.61
CA ALA A 41 9.30 0.04 -7.89
C ALA A 41 7.83 0.49 -7.76
N TRP A 42 7.13 0.02 -6.72
CA TRP A 42 5.78 0.47 -6.44
C TRP A 42 5.69 1.96 -6.12
N ALA A 43 6.62 2.52 -5.35
CA ALA A 43 6.67 3.95 -5.04
C ALA A 43 6.83 4.83 -6.29
N ARG A 44 7.38 4.29 -7.38
CA ARG A 44 7.59 4.99 -8.66
C ARG A 44 6.45 4.78 -9.66
N ASP A 45 5.56 3.82 -9.41
CA ASP A 45 4.44 3.53 -10.30
C ASP A 45 3.54 4.77 -10.51
N PRO A 46 3.15 5.10 -11.77
CA PRO A 46 2.35 6.29 -12.05
C PRO A 46 1.02 6.33 -11.31
N LEU A 47 0.30 5.21 -11.22
CA LEU A 47 -1.01 5.15 -10.57
C LEU A 47 -0.85 5.30 -9.05
N HIS A 48 0.21 4.73 -8.47
CA HIS A 48 0.51 4.96 -7.05
C HIS A 48 0.82 6.42 -6.75
N ARG A 49 1.60 7.09 -7.61
CA ARG A 49 1.94 8.52 -7.42
C ARG A 49 0.70 9.40 -7.50
N GLU A 50 -0.16 9.16 -8.49
CA GLU A 50 -1.45 9.85 -8.62
C GLU A 50 -2.35 9.60 -7.39
N ALA A 51 -2.48 8.34 -6.96
CA ALA A 51 -3.27 8.00 -5.78
C ALA A 51 -2.74 8.70 -4.50
N LYS A 52 -1.42 8.82 -4.35
CA LYS A 52 -0.80 9.57 -3.24
C LYS A 52 -1.08 11.06 -3.31
N GLU A 53 -1.00 11.65 -4.50
CA GLU A 53 -1.30 13.07 -4.69
C GLU A 53 -2.76 13.38 -4.39
N MET A 54 -3.68 12.56 -4.91
CA MET A 54 -5.11 12.67 -4.64
C MET A 54 -5.41 12.46 -3.15
N GLY A 55 -4.75 11.50 -2.50
CA GLY A 55 -4.85 11.29 -1.06
C GLY A 55 -4.53 12.55 -0.26
N ARG A 56 -3.46 13.25 -0.65
CA ARG A 56 -3.01 14.50 0.00
C ARG A 56 -3.91 15.69 -0.27
N SER A 57 -4.47 15.80 -1.46
CA SER A 57 -5.23 16.98 -1.86
C SER A 57 -6.72 16.90 -1.51
N VAL A 58 -7.28 15.69 -1.42
CA VAL A 58 -8.74 15.50 -1.30
C VAL A 58 -9.15 14.70 -0.07
N PHE A 59 -8.41 13.65 0.31
CA PHE A 59 -8.96 12.62 1.17
C PHE A 59 -8.46 12.62 2.61
N TYR A 60 -7.22 13.07 2.87
CA TYR A 60 -6.63 12.98 4.20
C TYR A 60 -6.19 14.35 4.71
N ALA A 61 -6.67 14.72 5.91
CA ALA A 61 -6.10 15.84 6.64
C ALA A 61 -4.64 15.56 7.04
N GLN A 62 -4.35 14.31 7.41
CA GLN A 62 -3.03 13.82 7.84
C GLN A 62 -2.92 12.32 7.53
N TYR A 63 -1.72 11.83 7.20
CA TYR A 63 -1.45 10.40 7.06
C TYR A 63 0.00 10.10 7.43
N ARG A 64 0.27 8.83 7.79
CA ARG A 64 1.61 8.31 8.08
C ARG A 64 1.90 7.13 7.16
N THR A 65 3.14 7.00 6.72
CA THR A 65 3.64 5.81 6.02
C THR A 65 4.81 5.24 6.80
N MET A 66 4.86 3.92 6.93
CA MET A 66 5.97 3.18 7.53
C MET A 66 6.34 2.04 6.58
N VAL A 67 7.64 1.73 6.52
CA VAL A 67 8.16 0.52 5.89
C VAL A 67 8.78 -0.30 7.00
N CYS A 68 8.33 -1.54 7.13
CA CYS A 68 8.74 -2.45 8.19
C CYS A 68 9.17 -3.77 7.57
N THR A 69 10.23 -4.38 8.10
CA THR A 69 10.61 -5.76 7.77
C THR A 69 9.72 -6.73 8.55
N VAL A 70 9.19 -7.74 7.85
CA VAL A 70 8.38 -8.80 8.45
C VAL A 70 9.23 -10.07 8.51
N ASP A 71 9.69 -10.43 9.71
CA ASP A 71 10.53 -11.62 9.88
C ASP A 71 9.71 -12.92 9.86
N ARG A 72 8.42 -12.85 10.24
CA ARG A 72 7.48 -13.98 10.25
C ARG A 72 6.06 -13.50 9.98
N HIS A 73 5.31 -14.28 9.19
CA HIS A 73 3.89 -14.05 8.93
C HIS A 73 3.14 -15.38 9.05
N HIS A 74 2.05 -15.38 9.82
CA HIS A 74 1.20 -16.54 10.02
C HIS A 74 -0.25 -16.11 9.84
N LEU A 75 -0.94 -16.78 8.92
CA LEU A 75 -2.39 -16.66 8.80
C LEU A 75 -2.99 -17.96 9.33
N SER A 76 -3.91 -17.85 10.28
CA SER A 76 -4.70 -18.98 10.77
C SER A 76 -6.14 -18.76 10.34
N ASP A 77 -6.75 -19.81 9.78
CA ASP A 77 -8.15 -19.83 9.36
C ASP A 77 -9.11 -20.03 10.55
#